data_AF-A0AAU9SKT1-F1
#
_entry.id   AF-A0AAU9SKT1-F1
#
_cell.length_a   1.000
_cell.length_b   1.000
_cell.length_c   1.000
_cell.angle_alpha   90.00
_cell.angle_beta   90.00
_cell.angle_gamma   90.00
#
_symmetry.space_group_name_H-M   'P 1'
#
loop_
_entity.id
_entity.type
_entity.pdbx_description
1 polymer ?
#
loop_
_entity_poly.entity_id
_entity_poly.type
_entity_poly.pdbx_seq_one_letter_code
_entity_poly.pdbx_strand_id
1 'polypeptide(L)'
;MAFSSWLGSRDSTCPTTLRRLVSQATIYMIWRERNNRLHNNISAMPHTIYKTIDRLTRYAILGKKKSKRFSDLMQTWLAFD
;
A
#
# COMPACT_ATOMS: atom_id res chain seq x y z
N MET A 1 3.40 5.16 -20.33
CA MET A 1 3.45 4.60 -18.95
C MET A 1 2.13 4.92 -18.22
N ALA A 2 1.08 4.12 -18.43
CA ALA A 2 -0.27 4.42 -17.89
C ALA A 2 -0.32 4.39 -16.35
N PHE A 3 0.38 3.44 -15.73
CA PHE A 3 0.39 3.28 -14.27
C PHE A 3 1.04 4.46 -13.55
N SER A 4 2.21 4.93 -14.00
CA SER A 4 2.88 6.08 -13.38
C SER A 4 2.10 7.37 -13.58
N SER A 5 1.42 7.55 -14.73
CA SER A 5 0.52 8.68 -14.93
C SER A 5 -0.67 8.65 -13.97
N TRP A 6 -1.24 7.47 -13.70
CA TRP A 6 -2.32 7.30 -12.71
C TRP A 6 -1.84 7.50 -11.26
N LEU A 7 -0.60 7.12 -10.93
CA LEU A 7 0.01 7.44 -9.63
C LEU A 7 0.26 8.95 -9.43
N GLY A 8 0.29 9.72 -10.52
CA GLY A 8 0.46 11.17 -10.52
C GLY A 8 -0.85 11.95 -10.62
N SER A 9 -1.96 11.30 -11.01
CA SER A 9 -3.23 12.00 -11.23
C SER A 9 -3.79 12.55 -9.92
N ARG A 10 -4.33 13.77 -9.96
CA ARG A 10 -5.02 14.37 -8.81
C ARG A 10 -6.41 13.77 -8.67
N ASP A 11 -6.85 13.64 -7.44
CA ASP A 11 -8.13 13.06 -7.05
C ASP A 11 -8.57 13.77 -5.77
N SER A 12 -9.87 14.09 -5.69
CA SER A 12 -10.46 14.77 -4.54
C SER A 12 -10.65 13.85 -3.34
N THR A 13 -10.71 12.54 -3.56
CA THR A 13 -11.07 11.54 -2.55
C THR A 13 -9.85 10.84 -1.94
N CYS A 14 -8.80 10.63 -2.74
CA CYS A 14 -7.61 9.88 -2.33
C CYS A 14 -6.32 10.70 -2.53
N PRO A 15 -5.61 11.06 -1.44
CA PRO A 15 -4.32 11.72 -1.53
C PRO A 15 -3.31 10.91 -2.36
N THR A 16 -2.58 11.57 -3.27
CA THR A 16 -1.61 10.91 -4.15
C THR A 16 -0.53 10.15 -3.38
N THR A 17 -0.14 10.63 -2.20
CA THR A 17 0.79 9.93 -1.31
C THR A 17 0.25 8.58 -0.86
N LEU A 18 -1.03 8.52 -0.45
CA LEU A 18 -1.66 7.28 0.00
C LEU A 18 -1.72 6.27 -1.14
N ARG A 19 -2.18 6.70 -2.32
CA ARG A 19 -2.22 5.85 -3.53
C ARG A 19 -0.85 5.26 -3.85
N ARG A 20 0.20 6.06 -3.78
CA ARG A 20 1.59 5.61 -4.03
C ARG A 20 2.06 4.60 -3.00
N LEU A 21 1.80 4.83 -1.71
CA LEU A 21 2.16 3.89 -0.64
C LEU A 21 1.49 2.54 -0.82
N VAL A 22 0.17 2.54 -1.03
CA VAL A 22 -0.62 1.30 -1.22
C VAL A 22 -0.17 0.57 -2.47
N SER A 23 0.09 1.30 -3.55
CA SER A 23 0.61 0.74 -4.81
C SER A 23 1.98 0.09 -4.62
N GLN A 24 2.90 0.75 -3.91
CA GLN A 24 4.21 0.20 -3.59
C GLN A 24 4.10 -1.06 -2.73
N ALA A 25 3.28 -1.02 -1.67
CA ALA A 25 3.05 -2.18 -0.81
C ALA A 25 2.46 -3.36 -1.58
N THR A 26 1.50 -3.10 -2.48
CA THR A 26 0.85 -4.12 -3.30
C THR A 26 1.82 -4.76 -4.28
N ILE A 27 2.57 -3.95 -5.04
CA ILE A 27 3.60 -4.44 -5.98
C ILE A 27 4.64 -5.29 -5.25
N TYR A 28 5.13 -4.80 -4.10
CA TYR A 28 6.08 -5.53 -3.28
C TYR A 28 5.53 -6.88 -2.82
N MET A 29 4.27 -6.91 -2.35
CA MET A 29 3.63 -8.15 -1.89
C MET A 29 3.39 -9.15 -3.01
N ILE A 30 3.01 -8.71 -4.22
CA ILE A 30 2.88 -9.57 -5.40
C ILE A 30 4.23 -10.18 -5.77
N TRP A 31 5.27 -9.35 -5.84
CA TRP A 31 6.63 -9.82 -6.13
C TRP A 31 7.12 -10.82 -5.09
N ARG A 32 6.90 -10.52 -3.79
CA ARG A 32 7.29 -11.39 -2.68
C ARG A 32 6.54 -12.73 -2.72
N GLU A 33 5.24 -12.71 -2.97
CA GLU A 33 4.42 -13.93 -3.08
C GLU A 33 4.88 -14.80 -4.26
N ARG A 34 5.09 -14.20 -5.44
CA ARG A 34 5.63 -14.91 -6.61
C ARG A 34 6.97 -15.57 -6.29
N ASN A 35 7.88 -14.85 -5.66
CA ASN A 35 9.20 -15.38 -5.32
C ASN A 35 9.14 -16.49 -4.28
N ASN A 36 8.26 -16.37 -3.28
CA ASN A 36 8.06 -17.43 -2.28
C ASN A 36 7.53 -18.72 -2.92
N ARG A 37 6.60 -18.61 -3.87
CA ARG A 37 6.12 -19.78 -4.61
C ARG A 37 7.23 -20.41 -5.43
N LEU A 38 8.03 -19.60 -6.12
CA LEU A 38 9.10 -20.06 -7.00
C LEU A 38 10.26 -20.72 -6.24
N HIS A 39 10.69 -20.14 -5.12
CA HIS A 39 11.92 -20.57 -4.43
C HIS A 39 11.67 -21.41 -3.18
N ASN A 40 10.52 -21.22 -2.52
CA ASN A 40 10.22 -21.88 -1.25
C ASN A 40 9.04 -22.86 -1.34
N ASN A 41 8.34 -22.95 -2.49
CA ASN A 41 7.08 -23.68 -2.63
C ASN A 41 6.02 -23.30 -1.59
N ILE A 42 6.09 -22.08 -1.04
CA ILE A 42 5.15 -21.56 -0.06
C ILE A 42 4.21 -20.59 -0.76
N SER A 43 2.90 -20.76 -0.54
CA SER A 43 1.86 -19.84 -0.99
C SER A 43 1.12 -19.27 0.22
N ALA A 44 0.97 -17.95 0.27
CA ALA A 44 0.11 -17.32 1.27
C ALA A 44 -1.35 -17.31 0.81
N MET A 45 -2.27 -17.37 1.77
CA MET A 45 -3.69 -17.13 1.48
C MET A 45 -3.91 -15.66 1.09
N PRO A 46 -4.79 -15.35 0.12
CA PRO A 46 -5.06 -13.97 -0.30
C PRO A 46 -5.41 -13.03 0.85
N HIS A 47 -6.19 -13.51 1.84
CA HIS A 47 -6.54 -12.72 3.04
C HIS A 47 -5.32 -12.33 3.89
N THR A 48 -4.33 -13.21 4.00
CA THR A 48 -3.08 -12.92 4.72
C THR A 48 -2.26 -11.86 3.99
N ILE A 49 -2.25 -11.90 2.66
CA ILE A 49 -1.60 -10.89 1.82
C ILE A 49 -2.29 -9.53 2.01
N TYR A 50 -3.63 -9.50 1.94
CA TYR A 50 -4.43 -8.29 2.17
C TYR A 50 -4.13 -7.66 3.54
N LYS A 51 -4.22 -8.44 4.63
CA LYS A 51 -3.89 -7.98 5.99
C LYS A 51 -2.45 -7.45 6.10
N THR A 52 -1.53 -8.05 5.35
CA THR A 52 -0.13 -7.60 5.34
C THR A 52 0.02 -6.26 4.62
N ILE A 53 -0.67 -6.06 3.49
CA ILE A 53 -0.68 -4.77 2.77
C ILE A 53 -1.28 -3.67 3.66
N ASP A 54 -2.40 -3.94 4.32
CA ASP A 54 -3.01 -3.01 5.28
C ASP A 54 -2.02 -2.63 6.39
N ARG A 55 -1.40 -3.62 7.04
CA ARG A 55 -0.41 -3.38 8.10
C ARG A 55 0.79 -2.56 7.61
N LEU A 56 1.34 -2.89 6.44
CA LEU A 56 2.47 -2.15 5.85
C LEU A 56 2.09 -0.70 5.56
N THR A 57 0.88 -0.47 5.05
CA THR A 57 0.35 0.86 4.78
C THR A 57 0.22 1.66 6.07
N ARG A 58 -0.41 1.09 7.11
CA ARG A 58 -0.55 1.72 8.43
C ARG A 58 0.81 2.04 9.05
N TYR A 59 1.78 1.12 9.00
CA TYR A 59 3.13 1.35 9.52
C TYR A 59 3.89 2.45 8.76
N ALA A 60 3.79 2.48 7.44
CA ALA A 60 4.41 3.54 6.63
C ALA A 60 3.84 4.92 6.98
N ILE A 61 2.53 5.00 7.21
CA ILE A 61 1.87 6.24 7.64
C ILE A 61 2.34 6.65 9.04
N LEU A 62 2.28 5.73 10.01
CA LEU A 62 2.67 5.99 11.40
C LEU A 62 4.14 6.39 11.53
N GLY A 63 5.04 5.73 10.79
CA GLY A 63 6.46 6.05 10.78
C GLY A 63 6.77 7.47 10.31
N LYS A 64 5.84 8.12 9.59
CA LYS A 64 5.97 9.49 9.12
C LYS A 64 4.91 10.43 9.68
N LYS A 65 4.19 10.06 10.74
CA LYS A 65 3.06 10.82 11.33
C LYS A 65 3.40 12.28 11.65
N LYS A 66 4.65 12.58 12.04
CA LYS A 66 5.09 13.96 12.33
C LYS A 66 5.18 14.86 11.09
N SER A 67 5.17 14.29 9.89
CA SER A 67 5.16 15.05 8.63
C SER A 67 3.75 15.54 8.33
N LYS A 68 3.60 16.83 8.02
CA LYS A 68 2.31 17.44 7.60
C LYS A 68 1.64 16.69 6.43
N ARG A 69 2.42 16.05 5.54
CA ARG A 69 1.90 15.27 4.42
C ARG A 69 1.23 13.94 4.84
N PHE A 70 1.43 13.52 6.09
CA PHE A 70 1.05 12.21 6.62
C PHE A 70 0.07 12.31 7.80
N SER A 71 -0.21 13.51 8.31
CA SER A 71 -1.07 13.70 9.49
C SER A 71 -2.47 13.13 9.27
N ASP A 72 -3.03 13.35 8.09
CA ASP A 72 -4.43 13.05 7.80
C ASP A 72 -4.59 11.73 7.03
N LEU A 73 -3.48 11.15 6.55
CA LEU A 73 -3.51 9.94 5.71
C LEU A 73 -4.07 8.72 6.43
N MET A 74 -3.85 8.60 7.75
CA MET A 74 -4.44 7.49 8.51
C MET A 74 -5.96 7.60 8.60
N GLN A 75 -6.48 8.82 8.77
CA GLN A 75 -7.93 9.05 8.79
C GLN A 75 -8.54 8.72 7.43
N THR A 76 -7.90 9.15 6.34
CA THR A 76 -8.34 8.78 4.98
C THR A 76 -8.28 7.28 4.72
N TRP A 77 -7.27 6.58 5.25
CA TRP A 77 -7.14 5.12 5.11
C TRP A 77 -8.28 4.37 5.84
N LEU A 78 -8.59 4.79 7.06
CA LEU A 78 -9.63 4.15 7.88
C LEU A 78 -11.05 4.54 7.50
N ALA A 79 -11.24 5.56 6.66
CA ALA A 79 -12.57 5.99 6.23
C ALA A 79 -13.30 4.96 5.34
N PHE A 80 -12.56 3.99 4.78
CA PHE A 80 -13.07 2.98 3.86
C PHE A 80 -12.77 1.53 4.31
N ASP A 81 -12.32 1.35 5.56
CA ASP A 81 -12.12 0.04 6.21
C ASP A 81 -13.44 -0.43 6.84
#